data_AF-A0A3M1CRH2-F1
#
_entry.id   AF-A0A3M1CRH2-F1
#
_cell.length_a   1.000
_cell.length_b   1.000
_cell.length_c   1.000
_cell.angle_alpha   90.00
_cell.angle_beta   90.00
_cell.angle_gamma   90.00
#
_symmetry.space_group_name_H-M   'P 1'
#
loop_
_entity.id
_entity.type
_entity.pdbx_description
1 polymer ?
#
loop_
_entity_poly.entity_id
_entity_poly.type
_entity_poly.pdbx_seq_one_letter_code
_entity_poly.pdbx_strand_id
1 'polypeptide(L)'
;MRATLQKARGAYSIVAALMLDGKETLVAVRDPWGIRPAVWGRLDGAFIVASESVALDAIDAFVEGDIAPGEMVVFQKGREPLRFDLGAQRPAPCIFEYIYFARPDSIINGHSVYGVRLALGRQLAEAWKKKGLEADVVIPIPDTSRPSAGALAEELGLPYREGFIKNRYTGRTFIMPTHGLRASTLKLKLNPIRSEFSGRRVLVVDDSIVRGSTLRRTIQLIREQGASQVHLVIHSPPVLFPCYYGIDMSTEDELVARAFCDRALLESGSPELERAREQVEGRLAAHLGLDSLTYLPLESMNTAFESSRCAACFDGDYPLRLSDEERQWLQADRRTCVQRSFCL
;
A
#
# COMPACT_ATOMS: atom_id res chain seq x y z
N MET A 1 9.23 -13.76 27.82
CA MET A 1 9.05 -12.91 26.62
C MET A 1 10.22 -13.01 25.65
N ARG A 2 11.46 -12.64 26.00
CA ARG A 2 12.64 -12.72 25.10
C ARG A 2 12.79 -14.07 24.37
N ALA A 3 12.74 -15.20 25.10
CA ALA A 3 12.86 -16.54 24.50
C ALA A 3 11.72 -16.89 23.52
N THR A 4 10.53 -16.32 23.70
CA THR A 4 9.40 -16.48 22.78
C THR A 4 9.62 -15.66 21.52
N LEU A 5 10.00 -14.39 21.68
CA LEU A 5 10.20 -13.45 20.57
C LEU A 5 11.39 -13.83 19.69
N GLN A 6 12.40 -14.49 20.24
CA GLN A 6 13.51 -15.07 19.46
C GLN A 6 13.07 -16.24 18.57
N LYS A 7 11.97 -16.93 18.89
CA LYS A 7 11.40 -18.00 18.07
C LYS A 7 10.38 -17.48 17.04
N ALA A 8 9.80 -16.30 17.29
CA ALA A 8 8.84 -15.70 16.39
C ALA A 8 9.55 -15.18 15.12
N ARG A 9 9.15 -15.72 13.96
CA ARG A 9 9.63 -15.29 12.65
C ARG A 9 8.48 -14.61 11.92
N GLY A 10 8.67 -13.37 11.50
CA GLY A 10 7.65 -12.60 10.76
C GLY A 10 7.77 -11.10 11.02
N ALA A 11 6.75 -10.37 10.58
CA ALA A 11 6.57 -8.95 10.88
C ALA A 11 5.47 -8.80 11.92
N TYR A 12 5.69 -7.97 12.93
CA TYR A 12 4.75 -7.79 14.03
C TYR A 12 4.97 -6.48 14.77
N SER A 13 3.86 -5.93 15.25
CA SER A 13 3.80 -4.89 16.26
C SER A 13 2.78 -5.33 17.28
N ILE A 14 3.24 -5.67 18.47
CA ILE A 14 2.45 -6.33 19.51
C ILE A 14 2.27 -5.36 20.66
N VAL A 15 1.05 -5.22 21.13
CA VAL A 15 0.73 -4.52 22.37
C VAL A 15 0.01 -5.49 23.29
N ALA A 16 0.44 -5.58 24.55
CA ALA A 16 -0.17 -6.41 25.56
C ALA A 16 -0.35 -5.63 26.86
N ALA A 17 -1.59 -5.60 27.38
CA ALA A 17 -1.88 -5.13 28.73
C ALA A 17 -1.81 -6.32 29.69
N LEU A 18 -0.93 -6.23 30.69
CA LEU A 18 -0.58 -7.31 31.60
C LEU A 18 -0.54 -6.80 33.05
N MET A 19 -0.60 -7.73 34.00
CA MET A 19 -0.23 -7.46 35.40
C MET A 19 1.15 -8.08 35.67
N LEU A 20 2.15 -7.24 35.94
CA LEU A 20 3.51 -7.68 36.29
C LEU A 20 3.84 -7.18 37.70
N ASP A 21 4.20 -8.10 38.60
CA ASP A 21 4.47 -7.83 40.03
C ASP A 21 3.36 -7.01 40.71
N GLY A 22 2.10 -7.34 40.41
CA GLY A 22 0.92 -6.67 40.96
C GLY A 22 0.65 -5.27 40.37
N LYS A 23 1.32 -4.88 39.28
CA LYS A 23 1.16 -3.57 38.63
C LYS A 23 0.64 -3.71 37.21
N GLU A 24 -0.34 -2.87 36.86
CA GLU A 24 -0.78 -2.67 35.49
C GLU A 24 0.40 -2.24 34.63
N THR A 25 0.66 -3.02 33.59
CA THR A 25 1.82 -2.85 32.73
C THR A 25 1.40 -3.01 31.28
N LEU A 26 1.70 -2.01 30.46
CA LEU A 26 1.57 -2.10 29.02
C LEU A 26 2.93 -2.48 28.43
N VAL A 27 2.95 -3.47 27.54
CA VAL A 27 4.16 -3.88 26.83
C VAL A 27 3.93 -3.69 25.35
N ALA A 28 4.85 -2.97 24.69
CA ALA A 28 4.92 -2.86 23.24
C ALA A 28 6.17 -3.57 22.72
N VAL A 29 6.03 -4.31 21.62
CA VAL A 29 7.14 -5.03 20.98
C VAL A 29 7.06 -4.83 19.48
N ARG A 30 8.18 -4.55 18.83
CA ARG A 30 8.29 -4.45 17.38
C ARG A 30 9.25 -5.50 16.82
N ASP A 31 8.94 -6.03 15.64
CA ASP A 31 9.80 -7.02 14.98
C ASP A 31 11.22 -6.48 14.71
N PRO A 32 12.23 -7.36 14.58
CA PRO A 32 13.64 -6.96 14.42
C PRO A 32 13.92 -6.03 13.22
N TRP A 33 13.10 -6.06 12.18
CA TRP A 33 13.25 -5.23 10.98
C TRP A 33 12.40 -3.96 11.03
N GLY A 34 11.49 -3.82 12.00
CA GLY A 34 10.55 -2.71 12.09
C GLY A 34 9.58 -2.64 10.90
N ILE A 35 9.18 -3.80 10.35
CA ILE A 35 8.37 -3.86 9.12
C ILE A 35 6.97 -3.26 9.33
N ARG A 36 6.30 -3.63 10.43
CA ARG A 36 5.00 -3.02 10.82
C ARG A 36 5.23 -1.76 11.65
N PRO A 37 4.38 -0.73 11.53
CA PRO A 37 4.53 0.51 12.28
C PRO A 37 4.04 0.36 13.73
N ALA A 38 4.74 1.03 14.65
CA ALA A 38 4.38 1.11 16.05
C ALA A 38 4.92 2.42 16.63
N VAL A 39 4.02 3.25 17.16
CA VAL A 39 4.32 4.55 17.76
C VAL A 39 3.78 4.58 19.18
N TRP A 40 4.41 5.37 20.05
CA TRP A 40 3.93 5.57 21.40
C TRP A 40 4.01 7.04 21.83
N GLY A 41 3.26 7.35 22.89
CA GLY A 41 3.11 8.69 23.41
C GLY A 41 2.50 8.71 24.81
N ARG A 42 2.18 9.91 25.29
CA ARG A 42 1.60 10.15 26.62
C ARG A 42 0.41 11.10 26.58
N LEU A 43 -0.56 10.86 27.45
CA LEU A 43 -1.68 11.77 27.72
C LEU A 43 -2.05 11.64 29.20
N ASP A 44 -2.07 12.76 29.94
CA ASP A 44 -2.45 12.81 31.36
C ASP A 44 -1.76 11.75 32.25
N GLY A 45 -0.48 11.48 31.98
CA GLY A 45 0.32 10.49 32.69
C GLY A 45 0.03 9.02 32.33
N ALA A 46 -0.87 8.76 31.39
CA ALA A 46 -1.07 7.46 30.76
C ALA A 46 -0.14 7.29 29.54
N PHE A 47 0.25 6.04 29.28
CA PHE A 47 1.00 5.65 28.10
C PHE A 47 0.07 5.11 27.03
N ILE A 48 0.29 5.52 25.79
CA ILE A 48 -0.51 5.13 24.63
C ILE A 48 0.43 4.54 23.59
N VAL A 49 0.02 3.44 22.97
CA VAL A 49 0.74 2.79 21.87
C VAL A 49 -0.27 2.53 20.76
N ALA A 50 0.10 2.84 19.52
CA ALA A 50 -0.74 2.64 18.35
C ALA A 50 0.10 2.22 17.14
N SER A 51 -0.57 1.77 16.07
CA SER A 51 0.09 1.51 14.80
C SER A 51 0.50 2.79 14.08
N GLU A 52 -0.26 3.89 14.23
CA GLU A 52 -0.07 5.13 13.50
C GLU A 52 -0.19 6.35 14.42
N SER A 53 0.58 7.42 14.15
CA SER A 53 0.61 8.64 14.97
C SER A 53 -0.74 9.33 15.08
N VAL A 54 -1.56 9.24 14.03
CA VAL A 54 -2.88 9.88 13.96
C VAL A 54 -3.84 9.40 15.05
N ALA A 55 -3.62 8.21 15.61
CA ALA A 55 -4.40 7.72 16.75
C ALA A 55 -4.09 8.50 18.05
N LEU A 56 -2.84 8.96 18.20
CA LEU A 56 -2.41 9.80 19.32
C LEU A 56 -2.87 11.25 19.07
N ASP A 57 -2.71 11.74 17.84
CA ASP A 57 -3.16 13.09 17.46
C ASP A 57 -4.68 13.27 17.68
N ALA A 58 -5.49 12.25 17.38
CA ALA A 58 -6.94 12.30 17.54
C ALA A 58 -7.43 12.44 18.99
N ILE A 59 -6.56 12.21 19.98
CA ILE A 59 -6.87 12.34 21.41
C ILE A 59 -5.95 13.35 22.10
N ASP A 60 -5.29 14.22 21.31
CA ASP A 60 -4.36 15.25 21.79
C ASP A 60 -3.20 14.69 22.64
N ALA A 61 -2.80 13.43 22.40
CA ALA A 61 -1.68 12.82 23.09
C ALA A 61 -0.34 13.33 22.52
N PHE A 62 0.63 13.55 23.41
CA PHE A 62 1.98 13.90 23.01
C PHE A 62 2.67 12.68 22.40
N VAL A 63 3.13 12.80 21.15
CA VAL A 63 3.87 11.74 20.45
C VAL A 63 5.33 11.75 20.88
N GLU A 64 5.78 10.64 21.46
CA GLU A 64 7.17 10.48 21.92
C GLU A 64 8.06 9.89 20.82
N GLY A 65 7.50 9.05 19.95
CA GLY A 65 8.16 8.53 18.77
C GLY A 65 7.83 7.07 18.47
N ASP A 66 8.49 6.52 17.46
CA ASP A 66 8.35 5.12 17.07
C ASP A 66 9.01 4.18 18.10
N ILE A 67 8.42 3.00 18.28
CA ILE A 67 9.11 1.85 18.90
C ILE A 67 10.17 1.38 17.90
N ALA A 68 11.42 1.25 18.33
CA ALA A 68 12.51 0.92 17.43
C ALA A 68 12.45 -0.55 16.92
N PRO A 69 13.06 -0.87 15.76
CA PRO A 69 13.17 -2.26 15.30
C PRO A 69 13.81 -3.16 16.36
N GLY A 70 13.16 -4.30 16.66
CA GLY A 70 13.64 -5.23 17.68
C GLY A 70 13.55 -4.70 19.11
N GLU A 71 12.83 -3.62 19.36
CA GLU A 71 12.65 -3.07 20.70
C GLU A 71 11.42 -3.66 21.40
N MET A 72 11.56 -3.89 22.71
CA MET A 72 10.44 -4.03 23.63
C MET A 72 10.45 -2.87 24.62
N VAL A 73 9.30 -2.21 24.78
CA VAL A 73 9.10 -1.14 25.74
C VAL A 73 8.04 -1.55 26.76
N VAL A 74 8.36 -1.36 28.04
CA VAL A 74 7.50 -1.69 29.17
C VAL A 74 7.11 -0.40 29.86
N PHE A 75 5.81 -0.15 29.93
CA PHE A 75 5.21 1.05 30.48
C PHE A 75 4.48 0.75 31.78
N GLN A 76 4.80 1.48 32.84
CA GLN A 76 4.13 1.42 34.14
C GLN A 76 3.80 2.83 34.60
N LYS A 77 2.57 3.06 35.07
CA LYS A 77 2.11 4.37 35.51
C LYS A 77 3.08 5.00 36.54
N GLY A 78 3.42 6.27 36.33
CA GLY A 78 4.30 7.03 37.22
C GLY A 78 5.78 6.62 37.17
N ARG A 79 6.20 5.88 36.15
CA ARG A 79 7.60 5.47 35.92
C ARG A 79 8.01 5.79 34.49
N GLU A 80 9.30 6.02 34.28
CA GLU A 80 9.83 6.11 32.94
C GLU A 80 9.77 4.76 32.22
N PRO A 81 9.50 4.74 30.89
CA PRO A 81 9.46 3.51 30.12
C PRO A 81 10.78 2.73 30.19
N LEU A 82 10.70 1.43 30.44
CA LEU A 82 11.86 0.54 30.38
C LEU A 82 12.00 -0.03 28.97
N ARG A 83 13.18 0.10 28.38
CA ARG A 83 13.47 -0.33 27.00
C ARG A 83 14.41 -1.53 27.00
N PHE A 84 14.14 -2.49 26.13
CA PHE A 84 14.91 -3.71 25.99
C PHE A 84 15.21 -3.98 24.52
N ASP A 85 16.48 -4.19 24.20
CA ASP A 85 16.92 -4.63 22.87
C ASP A 85 16.77 -6.15 22.72
N LEU A 86 15.98 -6.57 21.73
CA LEU A 86 15.73 -7.96 21.38
C LEU A 86 16.53 -8.43 20.14
N GLY A 87 17.37 -7.57 19.57
CA GLY A 87 18.26 -7.86 18.45
C GLY A 87 17.77 -7.21 17.16
N ALA A 88 17.98 -5.90 17.03
CA ALA A 88 17.68 -5.16 15.82
C ALA A 88 18.41 -5.73 14.57
N GLN A 89 17.71 -5.70 13.43
CA GLN A 89 18.25 -5.99 12.11
C GLN A 89 18.30 -4.71 11.28
N ARG A 90 18.76 -4.80 10.03
CA ARG A 90 18.67 -3.67 9.09
C ARG A 90 17.19 -3.25 8.95
N PRO A 91 16.82 -2.00 9.27
CA PRO A 91 15.43 -1.57 9.21
C PRO A 91 14.85 -1.73 7.81
N ALA A 92 13.65 -2.31 7.71
CA ALA A 92 12.94 -2.52 6.46
C ALA A 92 11.44 -2.22 6.63
N PRO A 93 11.06 -0.98 6.99
CA PRO A 93 9.66 -0.59 7.10
C PRO A 93 8.90 -0.86 5.80
N CYS A 94 7.64 -1.27 5.92
CA CYS A 94 6.84 -1.62 4.76
C CYS A 94 6.53 -0.38 3.91
N ILE A 95 6.99 -0.37 2.65
CA ILE A 95 6.68 0.73 1.72
C ILE A 95 5.18 0.83 1.39
N PHE A 96 4.46 -0.29 1.50
CA PHE A 96 3.03 -0.35 1.21
C PHE A 96 2.17 0.42 2.23
N GLU A 97 2.70 0.69 3.43
CA GLU A 97 2.10 1.62 4.38
C GLU A 97 2.03 3.03 3.77
N TYR A 98 3.12 3.49 3.16
CA TYR A 98 3.20 4.82 2.55
C TYR A 98 2.42 4.93 1.23
N ILE A 99 2.44 3.88 0.42
CA ILE A 99 1.74 3.83 -0.87
C ILE A 99 0.22 3.84 -0.64
N TYR A 100 -0.27 2.97 0.24
CA TYR A 100 -1.71 2.69 0.32
C TYR A 100 -2.28 2.64 1.74
N PHE A 101 -1.67 1.87 2.64
CA PHE A 101 -2.37 1.38 3.83
C PHE A 101 -2.53 2.43 4.94
N ALA A 102 -1.46 3.18 5.24
CA ALA A 102 -1.48 4.18 6.30
C ALA A 102 -2.29 5.41 5.89
N ARG A 103 -2.83 6.10 6.89
CA ARG A 103 -3.50 7.38 6.64
C ARG A 103 -2.48 8.45 6.24
N PRO A 104 -2.85 9.36 5.33
CA PRO A 104 -1.93 10.39 4.85
C PRO A 104 -1.45 11.34 5.94
N ASP A 105 -2.25 11.57 6.98
CA ASP A 105 -1.92 12.42 8.13
C ASP A 105 -1.03 11.74 9.18
N SER A 106 -0.63 10.49 8.97
CA SER A 106 0.30 9.78 9.85
C SER A 106 1.77 10.12 9.55
N ILE A 107 2.58 10.09 10.59
CA ILE A 107 4.05 10.06 10.55
C ILE A 107 4.49 8.68 11.04
N ILE A 108 5.30 8.00 10.23
CA ILE A 108 5.80 6.65 10.52
C ILE A 108 7.32 6.69 10.37
N ASN A 109 8.06 6.25 11.38
CA ASN A 109 9.53 6.27 11.37
C ASN A 109 10.12 7.63 10.93
N GLY A 110 9.53 8.73 11.39
CA GLY A 110 9.92 10.10 11.02
C GLY A 110 9.53 10.56 9.61
N HIS A 111 8.85 9.74 8.81
CA HIS A 111 8.41 10.07 7.47
C HIS A 111 6.91 10.39 7.42
N SER A 112 6.55 11.56 6.87
CA SER A 112 5.16 11.91 6.59
C SER A 112 4.61 11.05 5.46
N VAL A 113 3.50 10.35 5.69
CA VAL A 113 2.84 9.54 4.66
C VAL A 113 2.36 10.41 3.50
N TYR A 114 1.72 11.56 3.79
CA TYR A 114 1.34 12.53 2.78
C TYR A 114 2.54 13.04 1.97
N GLY A 115 3.63 13.41 2.66
CA GLY A 115 4.87 13.87 2.01
C GLY A 115 5.46 12.84 1.05
N VAL A 116 5.52 11.58 1.45
CA VAL A 116 5.98 10.48 0.58
C VAL A 116 5.07 10.34 -0.64
N ARG A 117 3.74 10.38 -0.48
CA ARG A 117 2.80 10.30 -1.62
C ARG A 117 2.97 11.45 -2.61
N LEU A 118 3.25 12.67 -2.13
CA LEU A 118 3.58 13.80 -3.03
C LEU A 118 4.87 13.52 -3.81
N ALA A 119 5.92 13.02 -3.13
CA ALA A 119 7.19 12.68 -3.79
C ALA A 119 7.02 11.59 -4.85
N LEU A 120 6.23 10.54 -4.58
CA LEU A 120 5.88 9.50 -5.56
C LEU A 120 5.18 10.10 -6.78
N GLY A 121 4.27 11.07 -6.60
CA GLY A 121 3.58 11.77 -7.68
C GLY A 121 4.52 12.56 -8.60
N ARG A 122 5.48 13.29 -8.02
CA ARG A 122 6.51 14.02 -8.80
C ARG A 122 7.38 13.08 -9.61
N GLN A 123 7.83 11.99 -9.00
CA GLN A 123 8.61 10.97 -9.68
C GLN A 123 7.82 10.27 -10.79
N LEU A 124 6.52 10.06 -10.59
CA LEU A 124 5.63 9.47 -11.60
C LEU A 124 5.41 10.41 -12.79
N ALA A 125 5.37 11.72 -12.57
CA ALA A 125 5.29 12.70 -13.65
C ALA A 125 6.52 12.62 -14.57
N GLU A 126 7.73 12.47 -14.00
CA GLU A 126 8.96 12.27 -14.78
C GLU A 126 8.93 10.97 -15.58
N ALA A 127 8.42 9.87 -14.99
CA ALA A 127 8.24 8.61 -15.71
C ALA A 127 7.23 8.75 -16.86
N TRP A 128 6.14 9.49 -16.65
CA TRP A 128 5.12 9.77 -17.66
C TRP A 128 5.65 10.65 -18.80
N LYS A 129 6.35 11.76 -18.50
CA LYS A 129 6.93 12.68 -19.50
C LYS A 129 7.82 11.93 -20.51
N LYS A 130 8.60 10.94 -20.03
CA LYS A 130 9.47 10.10 -20.89
C LYS A 130 8.72 9.28 -21.94
N LYS A 131 7.42 9.01 -21.75
CA LYS A 131 6.59 8.30 -22.74
C LYS A 131 6.18 9.20 -23.92
N GLY A 132 6.32 10.52 -23.81
CA GLY A 132 5.96 11.46 -24.88
C GLY A 132 4.46 11.47 -25.23
N LEU A 133 3.61 11.16 -24.24
CA LEU A 133 2.16 11.09 -24.38
C LEU A 133 1.50 12.40 -23.92
N GLU A 134 0.33 12.70 -24.45
CA GLU A 134 -0.43 13.91 -24.11
C GLU A 134 -1.70 13.56 -23.34
N ALA A 135 -2.06 14.40 -22.37
CA ALA A 135 -3.31 14.31 -21.63
C ALA A 135 -3.86 15.72 -21.37
N ASP A 136 -5.18 15.82 -21.20
CA ASP A 136 -5.88 17.10 -21.00
C ASP A 136 -6.18 17.37 -19.52
N VAL A 137 -6.25 16.31 -18.70
CA VAL A 137 -6.66 16.39 -17.30
C VAL A 137 -6.12 15.21 -16.49
N VAL A 138 -5.73 15.48 -15.24
CA VAL A 138 -5.33 14.47 -14.26
C VAL A 138 -6.51 14.16 -13.34
N ILE A 139 -6.86 12.88 -13.21
CA ILE A 139 -8.00 12.41 -12.44
C ILE A 139 -7.54 11.29 -11.47
N PRO A 140 -7.61 11.49 -10.14
CA PRO A 140 -7.33 10.42 -9.19
C PRO A 140 -8.48 9.41 -9.12
N ILE A 141 -8.13 8.15 -8.88
CA ILE A 141 -9.05 7.19 -8.25
C ILE A 141 -9.06 7.44 -6.73
N PRO A 142 -10.19 7.87 -6.16
CA PRO A 142 -10.23 8.27 -4.75
C PRO A 142 -10.17 7.07 -3.79
N ASP A 143 -9.62 7.22 -2.59
CA ASP A 143 -9.10 8.47 -2.00
C ASP A 143 -7.56 8.53 -1.95
N THR A 144 -6.90 7.37 -1.99
CA THR A 144 -5.47 7.21 -1.71
C THR A 144 -4.57 7.97 -2.69
N SER A 145 -4.89 7.93 -3.98
CA SER A 145 -4.02 8.51 -5.01
C SER A 145 -4.09 10.03 -5.12
N ARG A 146 -5.01 10.69 -4.40
CA ARG A 146 -5.21 12.15 -4.47
C ARG A 146 -3.93 12.96 -4.27
N PRO A 147 -3.07 12.73 -3.25
CA PRO A 147 -1.86 13.52 -3.07
C PRO A 147 -0.91 13.35 -4.25
N SER A 148 -0.67 12.12 -4.70
CA SER A 148 0.23 11.84 -5.82
C SER A 148 -0.30 12.40 -7.14
N ALA A 149 -1.61 12.31 -7.36
CA ALA A 149 -2.26 12.90 -8.53
C ALA A 149 -2.18 14.44 -8.53
N GLY A 150 -2.33 15.08 -7.37
CA GLY A 150 -2.13 16.51 -7.21
C GLY A 150 -0.70 16.93 -7.57
N ALA A 151 0.29 16.28 -6.95
CA ALA A 151 1.70 16.55 -7.22
C ALA A 151 2.08 16.26 -8.69
N LEU A 152 1.54 15.20 -9.27
CA LEU A 152 1.75 14.86 -10.69
C LEU A 152 1.12 15.92 -11.61
N ALA A 153 -0.08 16.41 -11.30
CA ALA A 153 -0.74 17.44 -12.09
C ALA A 153 0.04 18.77 -12.06
N GLU A 154 0.53 19.17 -10.89
CA GLU A 154 1.42 20.32 -10.71
C GLU A 154 2.69 20.19 -11.56
N GLU A 155 3.35 19.03 -11.50
CA GLU A 155 4.60 18.76 -12.22
C GLU A 155 4.42 18.68 -13.75
N LEU A 156 3.24 18.28 -14.22
CA LEU A 156 2.88 18.26 -15.64
C LEU A 156 2.28 19.58 -16.15
N GLY A 157 1.93 20.52 -15.26
CA GLY A 157 1.19 21.72 -15.62
C GLY A 157 -0.23 21.43 -16.16
N LEU A 158 -0.83 20.30 -15.75
CA LEU A 158 -2.16 19.87 -16.18
C LEU A 158 -3.22 20.18 -15.12
N PRO A 159 -4.48 20.42 -15.50
CA PRO A 159 -5.54 20.61 -14.54
C PRO A 159 -5.80 19.30 -13.76
N TYR A 160 -5.88 19.42 -12.44
CA TYR A 160 -6.37 18.37 -11.55
C TYR A 160 -7.90 18.48 -11.43
N ARG A 161 -8.62 17.36 -11.61
CA ARG A 161 -10.07 17.30 -11.47
C ARG A 161 -10.50 16.04 -10.73
N GLU A 162 -11.53 16.16 -9.91
CA GLU A 162 -12.26 15.00 -9.41
C GLU A 162 -13.11 14.44 -10.55
N GLY A 163 -12.73 13.29 -11.09
CA GLY A 163 -13.55 12.56 -12.05
C GLY A 163 -14.48 11.54 -11.38
N PHE A 164 -14.19 11.15 -10.15
CA PHE A 164 -15.00 10.21 -9.38
C PHE A 164 -15.34 10.76 -8.01
N ILE A 165 -16.59 10.60 -7.61
CA ILE A 165 -17.02 10.80 -6.23
C ILE A 165 -17.19 9.43 -5.58
N LYS A 166 -16.40 9.16 -4.55
CA LYS A 166 -16.55 7.97 -3.72
C LYS A 166 -17.83 8.09 -2.89
N ASN A 167 -18.70 7.09 -2.99
CA ASN A 167 -19.88 7.01 -2.15
C ASN A 167 -19.48 6.57 -0.74
N ARG A 168 -19.49 7.53 0.19
CA ARG A 168 -19.09 7.30 1.59
C ARG A 168 -20.08 6.45 2.39
N TYR A 169 -21.29 6.26 1.86
CA TYR A 169 -22.40 5.59 2.53
C TYR A 169 -22.70 4.19 1.99
N THR A 170 -21.80 3.62 1.17
CA THR A 170 -21.96 2.22 0.76
C THR A 170 -21.69 1.29 1.93
N GLY A 171 -22.74 0.71 2.50
CA GLY A 171 -22.61 -0.42 3.43
C GLY A 171 -22.09 -1.67 2.72
N ARG A 172 -21.88 -2.75 3.50
CA ARG A 172 -21.61 -4.07 2.92
C ARG A 172 -22.75 -4.44 1.98
N THR A 173 -22.44 -4.75 0.73
CA THR A 173 -23.44 -5.29 -0.21
C THR A 173 -23.86 -6.68 0.27
N PHE A 174 -24.95 -6.75 1.04
CA PHE A 174 -25.57 -8.03 1.40
C PHE A 174 -25.98 -8.78 0.13
N ILE A 175 -25.89 -10.11 0.23
CA ILE A 175 -26.26 -11.15 -0.75
C ILE A 175 -27.13 -10.60 -1.89
N MET A 176 -26.51 -10.24 -3.01
CA MET A 176 -27.25 -9.82 -4.20
C MET A 176 -27.65 -11.07 -4.99
N PRO A 177 -28.95 -11.38 -5.13
CA PRO A 177 -29.38 -12.57 -5.84
C PRO A 177 -29.20 -12.32 -7.35
N THR A 178 -28.51 -13.25 -8.02
CA THR A 178 -28.25 -13.36 -9.47
C THR A 178 -27.01 -12.66 -10.06
N HIS A 179 -26.35 -13.38 -10.97
CA HIS A 179 -25.10 -13.01 -11.67
C HIS A 179 -25.17 -11.69 -12.47
N GLY A 180 -26.37 -11.18 -12.79
CA GLY A 180 -26.58 -9.95 -13.56
C GLY A 180 -26.33 -8.64 -12.78
N LEU A 181 -26.44 -8.67 -11.45
CA LEU A 181 -26.30 -7.47 -10.59
C LEU A 181 -24.85 -7.19 -10.14
N ARG A 182 -23.87 -8.03 -10.49
CA ARG A 182 -22.45 -7.72 -10.21
C ARG A 182 -21.92 -6.50 -10.99
N ALA A 183 -22.59 -6.12 -12.08
CA ALA A 183 -22.23 -4.94 -12.87
C ALA A 183 -22.56 -3.60 -12.17
N SER A 184 -23.43 -3.59 -11.16
CA SER A 184 -23.85 -2.39 -10.43
C SER A 184 -23.02 -2.08 -9.19
N THR A 185 -22.20 -3.01 -8.68
CA THR A 185 -21.45 -2.83 -7.43
C THR A 185 -20.36 -1.74 -7.51
N LEU A 186 -19.75 -1.51 -8.69
CA LEU A 186 -18.79 -0.41 -8.83
C LEU A 186 -19.47 0.96 -8.85
N LYS A 187 -20.61 1.10 -9.55
CA LYS A 187 -21.41 2.35 -9.54
C LYS A 187 -21.92 2.67 -8.14
N LEU A 188 -22.15 1.63 -7.32
CA LEU A 188 -22.43 1.84 -5.90
C LEU A 188 -21.23 2.47 -5.19
N LYS A 189 -19.97 2.10 -5.50
CA LYS A 189 -18.77 2.60 -4.81
C LYS A 189 -18.23 3.94 -5.35
N LEU A 190 -18.27 4.14 -6.67
CA LEU A 190 -17.68 5.29 -7.36
C LEU A 190 -18.68 5.84 -8.39
N ASN A 191 -19.04 7.12 -8.24
CA ASN A 191 -19.89 7.85 -9.17
C ASN A 191 -19.02 8.70 -10.11
N PRO A 192 -19.06 8.48 -11.44
CA PRO A 192 -18.27 9.27 -12.38
C PRO A 192 -18.93 10.62 -12.67
N ILE A 193 -18.11 11.67 -12.83
CA ILE A 193 -18.54 13.00 -13.28
C ILE A 193 -18.32 13.09 -14.78
N ARG A 194 -19.37 12.85 -15.57
CA ARG A 194 -19.29 12.79 -17.04
C ARG A 194 -18.59 13.99 -17.69
N SER A 195 -18.79 15.20 -17.16
CA SER A 195 -18.18 16.42 -17.69
C SER A 195 -16.66 16.42 -17.66
N GLU A 196 -16.05 15.65 -16.76
CA GLU A 196 -14.59 15.55 -16.63
C GLU A 196 -13.96 14.52 -17.56
N PHE A 197 -14.78 13.63 -18.16
CA PHE A 197 -14.30 12.60 -19.08
C PHE A 197 -14.65 12.90 -20.55
N SER A 198 -15.86 13.37 -20.83
CA SER A 198 -16.41 13.44 -22.18
C SER A 198 -15.51 14.24 -23.15
N GLY A 199 -15.00 13.56 -24.19
CA GLY A 199 -14.15 14.13 -25.24
C GLY A 199 -12.70 14.40 -24.85
N ARG A 200 -12.30 14.12 -23.59
CA ARG A 200 -10.96 14.44 -23.08
C ARG A 200 -10.04 13.21 -23.07
N ARG A 201 -8.74 13.46 -23.22
CA ARG A 201 -7.65 12.52 -22.95
C ARG A 201 -7.35 12.56 -21.46
N VAL A 202 -7.76 11.54 -20.73
CA VAL A 202 -7.66 11.54 -19.27
C VAL A 202 -6.44 10.77 -18.79
N LEU A 203 -5.70 11.38 -17.87
CA LEU A 203 -4.61 10.73 -17.14
C LEU A 203 -5.11 10.32 -15.76
N VAL A 204 -5.45 9.06 -15.64
CA VAL A 204 -6.02 8.47 -14.42
C VAL A 204 -4.88 8.03 -13.51
N VAL A 205 -4.96 8.37 -12.23
CA VAL A 205 -3.93 8.04 -11.24
C VAL A 205 -4.50 7.09 -10.19
N ASP A 206 -3.88 5.93 -10.02
CA ASP A 206 -4.25 4.94 -8.99
C ASP A 206 -3.01 4.53 -8.16
N ASP A 207 -3.24 3.89 -7.02
CA ASP A 207 -2.16 3.57 -6.10
C ASP A 207 -1.35 2.33 -6.49
N SER A 208 -2.05 1.25 -6.83
CA SER A 208 -1.44 -0.04 -7.11
C SER A 208 -2.39 -0.92 -7.93
N ILE A 209 -1.84 -1.90 -8.64
CA ILE A 209 -2.64 -2.91 -9.35
C ILE A 209 -2.30 -4.29 -8.78
N VAL A 210 -3.23 -4.86 -8.01
CA VAL A 210 -3.09 -6.21 -7.44
C VAL A 210 -3.79 -7.26 -8.33
N ARG A 211 -5.12 -7.30 -8.34
CA ARG A 211 -5.91 -8.27 -9.15
C ARG A 211 -6.44 -7.71 -10.47
N GLY A 212 -6.46 -6.39 -10.63
CA GLY A 212 -6.94 -5.70 -11.83
C GLY A 212 -8.45 -5.74 -12.10
N SER A 213 -9.24 -6.58 -11.42
CA SER A 213 -10.69 -6.74 -11.70
C SER A 213 -11.51 -5.47 -11.45
N THR A 214 -11.30 -4.80 -10.31
CA THR A 214 -11.93 -3.52 -9.99
C THR A 214 -11.53 -2.45 -11.00
N LEU A 215 -10.23 -2.36 -11.28
CA LEU A 215 -9.67 -1.38 -12.21
C LEU A 215 -10.23 -1.55 -13.62
N ARG A 216 -10.30 -2.78 -14.15
CA ARG A 216 -10.89 -3.07 -15.46
C ARG A 216 -12.31 -2.49 -15.58
N ARG A 217 -13.11 -2.62 -14.51
CA ARG A 217 -14.47 -2.07 -14.48
C ARG A 217 -14.46 -0.53 -14.39
N THR A 218 -13.52 0.06 -13.65
CA THR A 218 -13.32 1.52 -13.60
C THR A 218 -12.96 2.08 -14.98
N ILE A 219 -12.04 1.44 -15.71
CA ILE A 219 -11.65 1.86 -17.06
C ILE A 219 -12.84 1.78 -18.03
N GLN A 220 -13.63 0.71 -17.98
CA GLN A 220 -14.87 0.62 -18.77
C GLN A 220 -15.82 1.77 -18.47
N LEU A 221 -16.02 2.11 -17.20
CA LEU A 221 -16.89 3.20 -16.78
C LEU A 221 -16.42 4.56 -17.31
N ILE A 222 -15.10 4.80 -17.35
CA ILE A 222 -14.49 6.00 -17.92
C ILE A 222 -14.79 6.10 -19.43
N ARG A 223 -14.61 5.00 -20.16
CA ARG A 223 -14.95 4.92 -21.60
C ARG A 223 -16.44 5.15 -21.83
N GLU A 224 -17.30 4.58 -21.00
CA GLU A 224 -18.76 4.81 -21.03
C GLU A 224 -19.11 6.31 -20.83
N GLN A 225 -18.27 7.09 -20.13
CA GLN A 225 -18.46 8.53 -19.99
C GLN A 225 -17.98 9.34 -21.20
N GLY A 226 -17.38 8.70 -22.20
CA GLY A 226 -16.97 9.32 -23.46
C GLY A 226 -15.53 9.87 -23.48
N ALA A 227 -14.63 9.38 -22.63
CA ALA A 227 -13.20 9.72 -22.71
C ALA A 227 -12.61 9.32 -24.08
N SER A 228 -11.90 10.24 -24.73
CA SER A 228 -11.27 10.00 -26.04
C SER A 228 -10.05 9.10 -25.90
N GLN A 229 -9.23 9.36 -24.88
CA GLN A 229 -8.12 8.50 -24.47
C GLN A 229 -8.14 8.29 -22.96
N VAL A 230 -7.70 7.12 -22.51
CA VAL A 230 -7.58 6.74 -21.10
C VAL A 230 -6.18 6.21 -20.87
N HIS A 231 -5.36 7.06 -20.28
CA HIS A 231 -4.02 6.75 -19.82
C HIS A 231 -4.06 6.48 -18.32
N LEU A 232 -3.41 5.41 -17.87
CA LEU A 232 -3.34 5.07 -16.46
C LEU A 232 -1.90 5.19 -15.97
N VAL A 233 -1.71 5.89 -14.86
CA VAL A 233 -0.43 5.95 -14.15
C VAL A 233 -0.62 5.40 -12.73
N ILE A 234 0.35 4.60 -12.29
CA ILE A 234 0.32 3.94 -10.99
C ILE A 234 1.50 4.42 -10.16
N HIS A 235 1.26 4.98 -8.98
CA HIS A 235 2.33 5.56 -8.16
C HIS A 235 3.17 4.53 -7.38
N SER A 236 3.08 3.26 -7.76
CA SER A 236 3.89 2.16 -7.27
C SER A 236 4.48 1.38 -8.45
N PRO A 237 5.55 0.59 -8.25
CA PRO A 237 5.94 -0.44 -9.21
C PRO A 237 4.87 -1.54 -9.36
N PRO A 238 4.98 -2.41 -10.38
CA PRO A 238 4.09 -3.56 -10.53
C PRO A 238 4.23 -4.53 -9.35
N VAL A 239 3.11 -4.97 -8.77
CA VAL A 239 3.08 -5.99 -7.71
C VAL A 239 3.32 -7.36 -8.34
N LEU A 240 4.52 -7.91 -8.17
CA LEU A 240 4.95 -9.16 -8.81
C LEU A 240 5.06 -10.32 -7.81
N PHE A 241 5.15 -10.02 -6.52
CA PHE A 241 5.35 -11.01 -5.47
C PHE A 241 4.37 -10.80 -4.29
N PRO A 242 3.91 -11.89 -3.64
CA PRO A 242 2.96 -11.80 -2.53
C PRO A 242 3.62 -11.30 -1.25
N CYS A 243 2.99 -10.39 -0.50
CA CYS A 243 3.48 -10.03 0.82
C CYS A 243 3.34 -11.20 1.81
N TYR A 244 4.32 -11.41 2.70
CA TYR A 244 4.23 -12.38 3.83
C TYR A 244 4.28 -11.70 5.21
N TYR A 245 4.12 -10.38 5.25
CA TYR A 245 4.38 -9.54 6.43
C TYR A 245 3.17 -8.78 6.94
N GLY A 246 1.96 -9.31 6.70
CA GLY A 246 0.71 -8.78 7.26
C GLY A 246 -0.12 -7.91 6.32
N ILE A 247 0.36 -7.56 5.13
CA ILE A 247 -0.53 -7.03 4.09
C ILE A 247 -1.28 -8.21 3.46
N ASP A 248 -2.61 -8.17 3.49
CA ASP A 248 -3.47 -9.15 2.81
C ASP A 248 -3.36 -8.97 1.30
N MET A 249 -2.35 -9.62 0.73
CA MET A 249 -2.14 -9.70 -0.71
C MET A 249 -2.62 -11.03 -1.25
N SER A 250 -3.14 -10.96 -2.48
CA SER A 250 -3.55 -12.10 -3.29
C SER A 250 -2.42 -13.13 -3.46
N THR A 251 -2.78 -14.37 -3.82
CA THR A 251 -1.78 -15.41 -4.14
C THR A 251 -1.03 -15.06 -5.43
N GLU A 252 0.09 -15.72 -5.70
CA GLU A 252 0.90 -15.46 -6.91
C GLU A 252 0.07 -15.45 -8.20
N ASP A 253 -0.79 -16.46 -8.38
CA ASP A 253 -1.62 -16.60 -9.58
C ASP A 253 -2.73 -15.54 -9.73
N GLU A 254 -2.99 -14.79 -8.66
CA GLU A 254 -3.99 -13.72 -8.62
C GLU A 254 -3.39 -12.33 -8.84
N LEU A 255 -2.05 -12.21 -8.85
CA LEU A 255 -1.36 -10.96 -9.15
C LEU A 255 -1.37 -10.74 -10.67
N VAL A 256 -2.17 -9.78 -11.13
CA VAL A 256 -2.42 -9.57 -12.56
C VAL A 256 -1.15 -9.17 -13.31
N ALA A 257 -0.28 -8.36 -12.71
CA ALA A 257 0.99 -7.97 -13.30
C ALA A 257 1.92 -9.18 -13.50
N ARG A 258 1.95 -10.11 -12.53
CA ARG A 258 2.76 -11.33 -12.60
C ARG A 258 2.36 -12.21 -13.78
N ALA A 259 1.07 -12.29 -14.12
CA ALA A 259 0.57 -13.07 -15.26
C ALA A 259 1.08 -12.57 -16.62
N PHE A 260 1.54 -11.32 -16.71
CA PHE A 260 2.10 -10.75 -17.94
C PHE A 260 3.63 -10.71 -17.96
N CYS A 261 4.27 -11.16 -16.87
CA CYS A 261 5.70 -11.24 -16.71
C CYS A 261 6.21 -12.65 -17.05
N ASP A 262 7.37 -12.75 -17.70
CA ASP A 262 8.03 -14.05 -17.89
C ASP A 262 8.56 -14.56 -16.54
N ARG A 263 8.30 -15.83 -16.22
CA ARG A 263 8.79 -16.45 -14.99
C ARG A 263 10.31 -16.49 -14.93
N ALA A 264 10.97 -16.73 -16.06
CA ALA A 264 12.43 -16.74 -16.10
C ALA A 264 13.02 -15.38 -15.71
N LEU A 265 12.32 -14.28 -16.03
CA LEU A 265 12.76 -12.92 -15.70
C LEU A 265 12.56 -12.55 -14.23
N LEU A 266 11.60 -13.20 -13.56
CA LEU A 266 11.35 -13.01 -12.12
C LEU A 266 12.40 -13.67 -11.23
N GLU A 267 13.10 -14.68 -11.77
CA GLU A 267 14.13 -15.45 -11.07
C GLU A 267 15.55 -14.92 -11.37
N SER A 268 15.69 -14.17 -12.46
CA SER A 268 16.91 -13.42 -12.82
C SER A 268 17.03 -12.11 -12.03
N GLY A 269 18.25 -11.58 -11.87
CA GLY A 269 18.54 -10.41 -11.05
C GLY A 269 17.84 -9.10 -11.47
N SER A 270 18.23 -7.99 -10.83
CA SER A 270 17.51 -6.70 -10.98
C SER A 270 17.43 -6.12 -12.41
N PRO A 271 18.44 -6.25 -13.30
CA PRO A 271 18.36 -5.68 -14.65
C PRO A 271 17.29 -6.33 -15.52
N GLU A 272 17.16 -7.65 -15.43
CA GLU A 272 16.14 -8.42 -16.15
C GLU A 272 14.74 -8.16 -15.63
N LEU A 273 14.60 -7.94 -14.31
CA LEU A 273 13.33 -7.59 -13.68
C LEU A 273 12.77 -6.26 -14.20
N GLU A 274 13.62 -5.28 -14.49
CA GLU A 274 13.18 -4.00 -15.05
C GLU A 274 12.64 -4.15 -16.48
N ARG A 275 13.30 -4.95 -17.32
CA ARG A 275 12.78 -5.30 -18.65
C ARG A 275 11.44 -6.02 -18.56
N ALA A 276 11.27 -6.87 -17.54
CA ALA A 276 10.02 -7.57 -17.29
C ALA A 276 8.89 -6.57 -16.96
N ARG A 277 9.17 -5.53 -16.17
CA ARG A 277 8.20 -4.48 -15.83
C ARG A 277 7.74 -3.69 -17.04
N GLU A 278 8.64 -3.36 -17.97
CA GLU A 278 8.28 -2.69 -19.22
C GLU A 278 7.33 -3.54 -20.09
N GLN A 279 7.57 -4.86 -20.16
CA GLN A 279 6.67 -5.77 -20.88
C GLN A 279 5.28 -5.87 -20.24
N VAL A 280 5.22 -5.81 -18.90
CA VAL A 280 3.96 -5.83 -18.15
C VAL A 280 3.10 -4.63 -18.52
N GLU A 281 3.67 -3.43 -18.65
CA GLU A 281 2.90 -2.22 -19.00
C GLU A 281 2.10 -2.39 -20.29
N GLY A 282 2.77 -2.78 -21.39
CA GLY A 282 2.11 -2.90 -22.69
C GLY A 282 1.05 -4.00 -22.72
N ARG A 283 1.36 -5.18 -22.15
CA ARG A 283 0.43 -6.32 -22.11
C ARG A 283 -0.77 -6.05 -21.22
N LEU A 284 -0.55 -5.44 -20.05
CA LEU A 284 -1.61 -5.13 -19.11
C LEU A 284 -2.47 -3.95 -19.59
N ALA A 285 -1.89 -2.95 -20.25
CA ALA A 285 -2.64 -1.87 -20.89
C ALA A 285 -3.64 -2.44 -21.92
N ALA A 286 -3.17 -3.34 -22.79
CA ALA A 286 -4.03 -4.01 -23.77
C ALA A 286 -5.11 -4.87 -23.09
N HIS A 287 -4.77 -5.62 -22.04
CA HIS A 287 -5.73 -6.43 -21.30
C HIS A 287 -6.85 -5.60 -20.62
N LEU A 288 -6.51 -4.40 -20.15
CA LEU A 288 -7.43 -3.49 -19.46
C LEU A 288 -8.19 -2.55 -20.42
N GLY A 289 -7.79 -2.45 -21.68
CA GLY A 289 -8.38 -1.53 -22.67
C GLY A 289 -7.94 -0.07 -22.50
N LEU A 290 -6.71 0.12 -22.02
CA LEU A 290 -6.06 1.42 -21.83
C LEU A 290 -5.34 1.86 -23.11
N ASP A 291 -5.24 3.17 -23.33
CA ASP A 291 -4.34 3.73 -24.37
C ASP A 291 -2.88 3.62 -23.94
N SER A 292 -2.60 3.79 -22.64
CA SER A 292 -1.30 3.48 -22.06
C SER A 292 -1.40 3.16 -20.57
N LEU A 293 -0.40 2.45 -20.08
CA LEU A 293 -0.15 2.23 -18.66
C LEU A 293 1.29 2.66 -18.35
N THR A 294 1.51 3.32 -17.23
CA THR A 294 2.85 3.64 -16.73
C THR A 294 2.90 3.39 -15.23
N TYR A 295 3.78 2.50 -14.80
CA TYR A 295 4.08 2.31 -13.40
C TYR A 295 5.19 3.27 -12.97
N LEU A 296 5.23 3.58 -11.68
CA LEU A 296 6.39 4.21 -11.09
C LEU A 296 7.57 3.23 -11.13
N PRO A 297 8.71 3.59 -11.74
CA PRO A 297 9.91 2.75 -11.70
C PRO A 297 10.37 2.51 -10.27
N LEU A 298 10.96 1.34 -10.00
CA LEU A 298 11.44 1.03 -8.64
C LEU A 298 12.48 2.05 -8.18
N GLU A 299 13.43 2.43 -9.02
CA GLU A 299 14.43 3.45 -8.68
C GLU A 299 13.84 4.84 -8.40
N SER A 300 12.76 5.19 -9.09
CA SER A 300 11.99 6.41 -8.82
C SER A 300 11.29 6.35 -7.46
N MET A 301 10.73 5.19 -7.08
CA MET A 301 10.21 4.97 -5.72
C MET A 301 11.33 5.05 -4.67
N ASN A 302 12.52 4.52 -4.98
CA ASN A 302 13.69 4.58 -4.11
C ASN A 302 14.14 6.02 -3.87
N THR A 303 14.04 6.87 -4.89
CA THR A 303 14.34 8.31 -4.82
C THR A 303 13.27 9.05 -4.02
N ALA A 304 11.99 8.68 -4.14
CA ALA A 304 10.91 9.28 -3.35
C ALA A 304 10.96 8.90 -1.86
N PHE A 305 11.59 7.79 -1.52
CA PHE A 305 11.72 7.27 -0.15
C PHE A 305 13.19 6.95 0.15
N GLU A 306 13.98 7.99 0.45
CA GLU A 306 15.44 7.94 0.65
C GLU A 306 15.89 7.27 1.97
N SER A 307 15.22 6.20 2.37
CA SER A 307 15.57 5.40 3.55
C SER A 307 15.34 3.92 3.29
N SER A 308 15.90 3.04 4.13
CA SER A 308 15.71 1.61 3.96
C SER A 308 14.23 1.23 4.11
N ARG A 309 13.77 0.25 3.33
CA ARG A 309 12.37 -0.21 3.29
C ARG A 309 12.28 -1.66 2.86
N CYS A 310 11.16 -2.30 3.17
CA CYS A 310 10.75 -3.54 2.54
C CYS A 310 9.95 -3.20 1.28
N ALA A 311 10.49 -3.56 0.10
CA ALA A 311 9.85 -3.47 -1.21
C ALA A 311 9.63 -4.85 -1.86
N ALA A 312 9.70 -5.92 -1.06
CA ALA A 312 9.61 -7.33 -1.49
C ALA A 312 8.45 -7.65 -2.44
N CYS A 313 7.33 -6.95 -2.34
CA CYS A 313 6.18 -7.14 -3.23
C CYS A 313 6.47 -6.73 -4.69
N PHE A 314 7.50 -5.93 -4.90
CA PHE A 314 7.92 -5.38 -6.19
C PHE A 314 9.24 -6.00 -6.69
N ASP A 315 10.20 -6.25 -5.78
CA ASP A 315 11.55 -6.71 -6.12
C ASP A 315 11.86 -8.16 -5.70
N GLY A 316 11.00 -8.78 -4.89
CA GLY A 316 11.20 -10.14 -4.40
C GLY A 316 12.28 -10.28 -3.32
N ASP A 317 12.89 -9.17 -2.86
CA ASP A 317 13.91 -9.19 -1.80
C ASP A 317 13.25 -9.09 -0.42
N TYR A 318 13.00 -10.26 0.18
CA TYR A 318 12.36 -10.39 1.49
C TYR A 318 13.40 -10.19 2.62
N PRO A 319 13.24 -9.18 3.51
CA PRO A 319 14.16 -8.94 4.62
C PRO A 319 14.33 -10.16 5.54
N LEU A 320 13.22 -10.88 5.77
CA LEU A 320 13.20 -12.19 6.38
C LEU A 320 12.90 -13.25 5.31
N ARG A 321 13.92 -14.01 4.93
CA ARG A 321 13.77 -15.10 3.97
C ARG A 321 12.97 -16.25 4.58
N LEU A 322 11.90 -16.62 3.89
CA LEU A 322 11.08 -17.79 4.20
C LEU A 322 11.57 -18.98 3.38
N SER A 323 11.49 -20.19 3.94
CA SER A 323 11.74 -21.42 3.19
C SER A 323 10.67 -21.63 2.10
N ASP A 324 10.95 -22.46 1.11
CA ASP A 324 9.96 -22.82 0.08
C ASP A 324 8.73 -23.48 0.70
N GLU A 325 8.93 -24.32 1.70
CA GLU A 325 7.86 -24.96 2.46
C GLU A 325 6.98 -23.92 3.19
N GLU A 326 7.59 -22.95 3.87
CA GLU A 326 6.86 -21.86 4.55
C GLU A 326 6.05 -21.04 3.53
N ARG A 327 6.63 -20.71 2.37
CA ARG A 327 5.96 -19.96 1.30
C ARG A 327 4.79 -20.73 0.71
N GLN A 328 5.00 -22.00 0.39
CA GLN A 328 3.96 -22.89 -0.16
C GLN A 328 2.81 -23.07 0.83
N TRP A 329 3.13 -23.27 2.12
CA TRP A 329 2.13 -23.38 3.17
C TRP A 329 1.30 -22.09 3.28
N LEU A 330 1.94 -20.91 3.32
CA LEU A 330 1.22 -19.63 3.38
C LEU A 330 0.33 -19.40 2.16
N GLN A 331 0.78 -19.80 0.97
CA GLN A 331 -0.04 -19.69 -0.24
C GLN A 331 -1.21 -20.68 -0.24
N ALA A 332 -0.99 -21.91 0.22
CA ALA A 332 -2.06 -22.90 0.38
C ALA A 332 -3.10 -22.42 1.39
N ASP A 333 -2.66 -21.92 2.55
CA ASP A 333 -3.53 -21.35 3.58
C ASP A 333 -4.38 -20.19 3.03
N ARG A 334 -3.80 -19.28 2.25
CA ARG A 334 -4.57 -18.20 1.59
C ARG A 334 -5.63 -18.67 0.61
N ARG A 335 -5.44 -19.84 0.00
CA ARG A 335 -6.42 -20.45 -0.92
C ARG A 335 -7.55 -21.12 -0.14
N THR A 336 -7.25 -21.73 1.00
CA THR A 336 -8.21 -22.49 1.81
C THR A 336 -8.89 -21.66 2.89
N CYS A 337 -8.35 -20.48 3.23
CA CYS A 337 -8.86 -19.66 4.31
C CYS A 337 -10.31 -19.23 4.02
N VAL A 338 -11.21 -19.80 4.82
CA VAL A 338 -12.67 -19.60 4.82
C VAL A 338 -13.05 -18.12 5.06
N GLN A 339 -12.11 -17.29 5.52
CA GLN A 339 -12.32 -15.85 5.67
C GLN A 339 -12.58 -15.11 4.36
N ARG A 340 -12.27 -15.68 3.18
CA ARG A 340 -12.77 -15.10 1.91
C ARG A 340 -14.31 -15.04 1.85
N SER A 341 -15.01 -15.89 2.60
CA SER A 341 -16.47 -15.86 2.72
C SER A 341 -16.99 -14.88 3.78
N PHE A 342 -16.14 -14.39 4.69
CA PHE A 342 -16.53 -13.52 5.81
C PHE A 342 -15.95 -12.09 5.74
N CYS A 343 -14.94 -11.84 4.91
CA CYS A 343 -14.33 -10.52 4.69
C CYS A 343 -14.74 -9.84 3.36
N LEU A 344 -15.86 -10.24 2.74
CA LEU A 344 -16.46 -9.54 1.59
C LEU A 344 -17.77 -8.85 1.96
#